data_AF-A0A945M228-F1
#
_entry.id   AF-A0A945M228-F1
#
_cell.length_a   1.000
_cell.length_b   1.000
_cell.length_c   1.000
_cell.angle_alpha   90.00
_cell.angle_beta   90.00
_cell.angle_gamma   90.00
#
_symmetry.space_group_name_H-M   'P 1'
#
loop_
_entity.id
_entity.type
_entity.pdbx_description
1 polymer ?
#
loop_
_entity_poly.entity_id
_entity_poly.type
_entity_poly.pdbx_seq_one_letter_code
_entity_poly.pdbx_strand_id
1 'polypeptide(L)'
;MDLCKDNGLAIKSSVEFLVPFTNILVNHLSVSDISFSDFKSALEKIKVVNFIEKDGQLESSSMINDFRVYIQYSGTRNYISRIEGTGSFLGFCILLTNKGMNVNGDACLKSEPLANCLKDEFLENYKSPYLITKTFLNFISE
;
A
#
# COMPACT_ATOMS: atom_id res chain seq x y z
N MET A 1 -6.73 -26.82 -11.40
CA MET A 1 -7.27 -25.45 -11.23
C MET A 1 -6.10 -24.50 -11.14
N ASP A 2 -6.16 -23.41 -11.87
CA ASP A 2 -5.16 -22.35 -11.83
C ASP A 2 -5.74 -21.27 -10.91
N LEU A 3 -5.37 -21.32 -9.63
CA LEU A 3 -5.99 -20.52 -8.57
C LEU A 3 -5.95 -19.02 -8.88
N CYS A 4 -4.88 -18.56 -9.54
CA CYS A 4 -4.75 -17.16 -9.96
C CYS A 4 -5.78 -16.81 -11.05
N LYS A 5 -6.03 -17.71 -12.02
CA LYS A 5 -7.06 -17.50 -13.05
C LYS A 5 -8.47 -17.55 -12.48
N ASP A 6 -8.73 -18.49 -11.58
CA ASP A 6 -10.05 -18.67 -10.97
C ASP A 6 -10.44 -17.45 -10.09
N ASN A 7 -9.45 -16.69 -9.60
CA ASN A 7 -9.64 -15.47 -8.79
C ASN A 7 -9.23 -14.18 -9.52
N GLY A 8 -9.14 -14.20 -10.85
CA GLY A 8 -8.61 -13.09 -11.64
C GLY A 8 -9.33 -11.75 -11.42
N LEU A 9 -10.63 -11.78 -11.13
CA LEU A 9 -11.41 -10.56 -10.81
C LEU A 9 -10.98 -9.89 -9.50
N ALA A 10 -10.76 -10.69 -8.45
CA ALA A 10 -10.34 -10.19 -7.15
C ALA A 10 -8.92 -9.63 -7.24
N ILE A 11 -8.00 -10.38 -7.85
CA ILE A 11 -6.62 -9.95 -8.04
C ILE A 11 -6.56 -8.67 -8.88
N LYS A 12 -7.29 -8.61 -10.00
CA LYS A 12 -7.35 -7.41 -10.84
C LYS A 12 -7.84 -6.20 -10.06
N SER A 13 -8.93 -6.32 -9.32
CA SER A 13 -9.47 -5.22 -8.52
C SER A 13 -8.47 -4.74 -7.46
N SER A 14 -7.78 -5.67 -6.80
CA SER A 14 -6.73 -5.36 -5.83
C SER A 14 -5.53 -4.65 -6.46
N VAL A 15 -5.08 -5.06 -7.66
CA VAL A 15 -3.99 -4.39 -8.39
C VAL A 15 -4.42 -3.00 -8.85
N GLU A 16 -5.64 -2.86 -9.37
CA GLU A 16 -6.22 -1.57 -9.78
C GLU A 16 -6.31 -0.56 -8.64
N PHE A 17 -6.39 -1.02 -7.41
CA PHE A 17 -6.28 -0.19 -6.21
C PHE A 17 -4.81 0.01 -5.78
N LEU A 18 -4.06 -1.08 -5.59
CA LEU A 18 -2.73 -1.07 -4.98
C LEU A 18 -1.70 -0.27 -5.78
N VAL A 19 -1.69 -0.38 -7.10
CA VAL A 19 -0.69 0.30 -7.93
C VAL A 19 -0.81 1.82 -7.80
N PRO A 20 -1.96 2.46 -8.06
CA PRO A 20 -2.11 3.89 -7.88
C PRO A 20 -2.00 4.31 -6.40
N PHE A 21 -2.54 3.53 -5.46
CA PHE A 21 -2.41 3.81 -4.03
C PHE A 21 -0.94 3.88 -3.59
N THR A 22 -0.16 2.87 -3.96
CA THR A 22 1.28 2.79 -3.62
C THR A 22 2.05 3.94 -4.24
N ASN A 23 1.74 4.34 -5.49
CA ASN A 23 2.37 5.49 -6.14
C ASN A 23 2.06 6.81 -5.41
N ILE A 24 0.80 7.06 -5.03
CA ILE A 24 0.45 8.26 -4.27
C ILE A 24 1.12 8.25 -2.89
N LEU A 25 1.13 7.11 -2.21
CA LEU A 25 1.77 6.97 -0.91
C LEU A 25 3.28 7.25 -0.99
N VAL A 26 3.99 6.69 -1.98
CA VAL A 26 5.41 6.97 -2.22
C VAL A 26 5.65 8.46 -2.47
N ASN A 27 4.79 9.11 -3.25
CA ASN A 27 4.91 10.55 -3.51
C ASN A 27 4.77 11.37 -2.21
N HIS A 28 3.80 11.04 -1.36
CA HIS A 28 3.64 11.71 -0.06
C HIS A 28 4.82 11.47 0.88
N LEU A 29 5.34 10.24 0.94
CA LEU A 29 6.50 9.88 1.77
C LEU A 29 7.81 10.53 1.30
N SER A 30 7.88 10.90 0.02
CA SER A 30 9.08 11.45 -0.62
C SER A 30 9.11 12.98 -0.70
N VAL A 31 8.12 13.68 -0.16
CA VAL A 31 8.12 15.15 -0.12
C VAL A 31 9.17 15.66 0.88
N SER A 32 10.09 16.51 0.43
CA SER A 32 11.06 17.20 1.29
C SER A 32 10.41 18.36 2.05
N ASP A 33 10.85 18.58 3.29
CA ASP A 33 10.50 19.76 4.10
C ASP A 33 8.99 19.93 4.38
N ILE A 34 8.21 18.85 4.31
CA ILE A 34 6.78 18.86 4.66
C ILE A 34 6.60 18.86 6.18
N SER A 35 5.69 19.71 6.68
CA SER A 35 5.30 19.70 8.09
C SER A 35 4.52 18.41 8.44
N PHE A 36 4.54 17.97 9.70
CA PHE A 36 3.72 16.82 10.12
C PHE A 36 2.22 17.07 9.92
N SER A 37 1.76 18.32 10.09
CA SER A 37 0.36 18.68 9.84
C SER A 37 -0.01 18.48 8.37
N ASP A 38 0.80 19.01 7.45
CA ASP A 38 0.54 18.89 6.01
C ASP A 38 0.67 17.45 5.54
N PHE A 39 1.63 16.70 6.09
CA PHE A 39 1.81 15.29 5.80
C PHE A 39 0.62 14.44 6.25
N LYS A 40 0.10 14.68 7.46
CA LYS A 40 -1.15 14.06 7.94
C LYS A 40 -2.32 14.37 7.00
N SER A 41 -2.55 15.65 6.70
CA SER A 41 -3.65 16.05 5.82
C SER A 41 -3.52 15.48 4.40
N ALA A 42 -2.30 15.24 3.91
CA ALA A 42 -2.08 14.55 2.64
C ALA A 42 -2.45 13.06 2.72
N LEU A 43 -2.05 12.39 3.80
CA LEU A 43 -2.35 10.98 4.05
C LEU A 43 -3.85 10.71 4.32
N GLU A 44 -4.54 11.63 4.99
CA GLU A 44 -5.99 11.53 5.22
C GLU A 44 -6.79 11.53 3.92
N LYS A 45 -6.33 12.24 2.87
CA LYS A 45 -6.96 12.23 1.54
C LYS A 45 -6.91 10.88 0.85
N ILE A 46 -6.01 9.99 1.27
CA ILE A 46 -5.95 8.59 0.83
C ILE A 46 -6.39 7.62 1.93
N LYS A 47 -7.20 8.10 2.88
CA LYS A 47 -7.81 7.33 3.98
C LYS A 47 -6.81 6.68 4.95
N VAL A 48 -5.57 7.16 4.97
CA VAL A 48 -4.62 6.81 6.03
C VAL A 48 -4.89 7.71 7.23
N VAL A 49 -5.24 7.10 8.35
CA VAL A 49 -5.76 7.73 9.58
C VAL A 49 -5.10 7.10 10.82
N ASN A 50 -5.66 7.35 12.03
CA ASN A 50 -5.17 6.81 13.31
C ASN A 50 -3.71 7.19 13.61
N PHE A 51 -3.42 8.48 13.49
CA PHE A 51 -2.09 9.01 13.74
C PHE A 51 -1.74 9.08 15.22
N ILE A 52 -0.52 8.70 15.55
CA ILE A 52 0.09 8.89 16.87
C ILE A 52 1.39 9.67 16.65
N GLU A 53 1.53 10.81 17.31
CA GLU A 53 2.80 11.53 17.37
C GLU A 53 3.52 11.21 18.67
N LYS A 54 4.78 10.77 18.56
CA LYS A 54 5.61 10.48 19.71
C LYS A 54 7.08 10.67 19.36
N ASP A 55 7.84 11.35 20.23
CA ASP A 55 9.30 11.50 20.13
C ASP A 55 9.80 12.01 18.76
N GLY A 56 9.07 12.96 18.15
CA GLY A 56 9.41 13.51 16.83
C GLY A 56 9.14 12.55 15.67
N GLN A 57 8.34 11.51 15.89
CA GLN A 57 7.90 10.56 14.89
C GLN A 57 6.37 10.57 14.78
N LEU A 58 5.90 10.26 13.58
CA LEU A 58 4.50 10.04 13.27
C LEU A 58 4.30 8.57 12.92
N GLU A 59 3.42 7.91 13.65
CA GLU A 59 2.98 6.54 13.38
C GLU A 59 1.51 6.53 12.94
N SER A 60 1.15 5.59 12.06
CA SER A 60 -0.23 5.35 11.63
C SER A 60 -0.44 3.87 11.34
N SER A 61 -1.66 3.39 11.62
CA SER A 61 -2.14 2.06 11.25
C SER A 61 -3.59 2.15 10.80
N SER A 62 -3.82 1.91 9.50
CA SER A 62 -5.14 2.01 8.87
C SER A 62 -5.52 0.71 8.17
N MET A 63 -6.81 0.34 8.23
CA MET A 63 -7.36 -0.71 7.37
C MET A 63 -7.99 -0.03 6.15
N ILE A 64 -7.54 -0.39 4.95
CA ILE A 64 -7.96 0.19 3.69
C ILE A 64 -8.22 -0.96 2.71
N ASN A 65 -9.50 -1.18 2.37
CA ASN A 65 -9.95 -2.39 1.66
C ASN A 65 -9.44 -3.66 2.39
N ASP A 66 -8.88 -4.62 1.64
CA ASP A 66 -8.28 -5.84 2.20
C ASP A 66 -6.85 -5.67 2.69
N PHE A 67 -6.38 -4.42 2.87
CA PHE A 67 -4.99 -4.12 3.19
C PHE A 67 -4.85 -3.33 4.48
N ARG A 68 -3.90 -3.74 5.31
CA ARG A 68 -3.46 -2.94 6.44
C ARG A 68 -2.26 -2.10 6.07
N VAL A 69 -2.40 -0.78 6.19
CA VAL A 69 -1.37 0.20 5.88
C VAL A 69 -0.76 0.73 7.18
N TYR A 70 0.52 0.48 7.36
CA TYR A 70 1.32 1.05 8.44
C TYR A 70 2.27 2.11 7.90
N ILE A 71 2.45 3.18 8.67
CA ILE A 71 3.45 4.21 8.39
C ILE A 71 4.15 4.55 9.69
N GLN A 72 5.47 4.59 9.64
CA GLN A 72 6.33 5.22 10.64
C GLN A 72 7.18 6.25 9.90
N TYR A 73 7.04 7.52 10.26
CA TYR A 73 7.62 8.65 9.53
C TYR A 73 8.34 9.60 10.50
N SER A 74 9.59 9.93 10.20
CA SER A 74 10.38 10.95 10.91
C SER A 74 10.98 11.97 9.94
N GLY A 75 10.49 12.02 8.70
CA GLY A 75 11.02 12.83 7.61
C GLY A 75 11.29 12.02 6.34
N THR A 76 11.48 12.71 5.22
CA THR A 76 11.66 12.16 3.85
C THR A 76 12.78 11.12 3.72
N ARG A 77 13.78 11.18 4.60
CA ARG A 77 14.92 10.26 4.63
C ARG A 77 14.82 9.16 5.68
N ASN A 78 13.74 9.16 6.46
CA ASN A 78 13.53 8.23 7.54
C ASN A 78 12.05 7.88 7.66
N TYR A 79 11.62 6.96 6.81
CA TYR A 79 10.29 6.37 6.88
C TYR A 79 10.34 4.87 6.59
N ILE A 80 9.38 4.17 7.19
CA ILE A 80 9.01 2.81 6.86
C ILE A 80 7.51 2.80 6.65
N SER A 81 7.06 2.27 5.51
CA SER A 81 5.65 1.97 5.31
C SER A 81 5.47 0.51 4.91
N ARG A 82 4.41 -0.11 5.42
CA ARG A 82 4.02 -1.48 5.09
C ARG A 82 2.58 -1.51 4.61
N ILE A 83 2.32 -2.23 3.54
CA ILE A 83 0.97 -2.55 3.06
C ILE A 83 0.84 -4.07 3.13
N GLU A 84 0.08 -4.57 4.09
CA GLU A 84 -0.06 -6.00 4.37
C GLU A 84 -1.44 -6.48 3.92
N GLY A 85 -1.49 -7.55 3.11
CA GLY A 85 -2.73 -8.18 2.70
C GLY A 85 -3.40 -8.91 3.87
N THR A 86 -4.73 -8.91 3.87
CA THR A 86 -5.57 -9.60 4.85
C THR A 86 -6.50 -10.59 4.15
N GLY A 87 -7.14 -11.48 4.93
CA GLY A 87 -8.06 -12.49 4.39
C GLY A 87 -7.38 -13.34 3.32
N SER A 88 -7.98 -13.37 2.12
CA SER A 88 -7.47 -14.10 0.96
C SER A 88 -6.08 -13.66 0.49
N PHE A 89 -5.64 -12.44 0.83
CA PHE A 89 -4.30 -11.94 0.47
C PHE A 89 -3.31 -12.01 1.64
N LEU A 90 -3.62 -12.73 2.71
CA LEU A 90 -2.71 -12.92 3.84
C LEU A 90 -1.36 -13.45 3.33
N GLY A 91 -0.26 -12.79 3.73
CA GLY A 91 1.09 -13.09 3.23
C GLY A 91 1.59 -12.12 2.16
N PHE A 92 0.71 -11.35 1.52
CA PHE A 92 1.12 -10.26 0.65
C PHE A 92 1.66 -9.11 1.49
N CYS A 93 2.80 -8.55 1.11
CA CYS A 93 3.40 -7.42 1.80
C CYS A 93 4.22 -6.54 0.87
N ILE A 94 3.89 -5.26 0.79
CA ILE A 94 4.75 -4.21 0.25
C ILE A 94 5.46 -3.54 1.42
N LEU A 95 6.79 -3.56 1.42
CA LEU A 95 7.64 -2.79 2.34
C LEU A 95 8.27 -1.63 1.57
N LEU A 96 7.95 -0.40 1.97
CA LEU A 96 8.48 0.83 1.43
C LEU A 96 9.44 1.48 2.41
N THR A 97 10.60 1.86 1.90
CA THR A 97 11.58 2.68 2.63
C THR A 97 12.12 3.76 1.68
N ASN A 98 12.87 4.70 2.22
CA ASN A 98 13.61 5.67 1.41
C ASN A 98 14.66 5.03 0.45
N LYS A 99 14.98 3.75 0.63
CA LYS A 99 15.92 3.00 -0.22
C LYS A 99 15.24 2.22 -1.34
N GLY A 100 13.91 2.19 -1.36
CA GLY A 100 13.13 1.47 -2.35
C GLY A 100 12.04 0.61 -1.74
N MET A 101 11.49 -0.24 -2.61
CA MET A 101 10.32 -1.07 -2.34
C MET A 101 10.69 -2.55 -2.46
N ASN A 102 10.19 -3.36 -1.53
CA ASN A 102 10.22 -4.82 -1.58
C ASN A 102 8.77 -5.34 -1.55
N VAL A 103 8.44 -6.32 -2.40
CA VAL A 103 7.10 -6.91 -2.50
C VAL A 103 7.22 -8.41 -2.30
N ASN A 104 6.49 -8.94 -1.32
CA ASN A 104 6.49 -10.35 -0.93
C ASN A 104 5.07 -10.92 -1.05
N GLY A 105 4.97 -12.21 -1.34
CA GLY A 105 3.71 -12.97 -1.40
C GLY A 105 3.65 -14.10 -0.37
N ASP A 106 4.67 -14.18 0.49
CA ASP A 106 4.90 -15.23 1.48
C ASP A 106 5.42 -14.66 2.81
N ALA A 107 5.04 -13.41 3.14
CA ALA A 107 5.57 -12.67 4.29
C ALA A 107 5.17 -13.27 5.66
N CYS A 108 4.34 -14.31 5.70
CA CYS A 108 4.02 -15.05 6.92
C CYS A 108 3.90 -16.56 6.72
N LEU A 109 4.01 -17.35 7.79
CA LEU A 109 3.94 -18.82 7.72
C LEU A 109 2.60 -19.37 7.23
N LYS A 110 1.53 -18.57 7.33
CA LYS A 110 0.17 -18.93 6.91
C LYS A 110 -0.25 -18.16 5.65
N SER A 111 0.71 -17.86 4.78
CA SER A 111 0.43 -17.11 3.56
C SER A 111 -0.54 -17.87 2.68
N GLU A 112 -1.57 -17.17 2.23
CA GLU A 112 -2.56 -17.69 1.29
C GLU A 112 -1.99 -17.69 -0.13
N PRO A 113 -2.31 -18.66 -0.99
CA PRO A 113 -1.68 -18.73 -2.30
C PRO A 113 -2.00 -17.52 -3.20
N LEU A 114 -3.13 -16.84 -2.97
CA LEU A 114 -3.49 -15.61 -3.70
C LEU A 114 -2.56 -14.43 -3.39
N ALA A 115 -1.84 -14.44 -2.27
CA ALA A 115 -0.83 -13.42 -1.99
C ALA A 115 0.30 -13.42 -3.03
N ASN A 116 0.73 -14.61 -3.47
CA ASN A 116 1.74 -14.72 -4.52
C ASN A 116 1.19 -14.31 -5.89
N CYS A 117 -0.04 -14.69 -6.24
CA CYS A 117 -0.68 -14.20 -7.46
C CYS A 117 -0.74 -12.67 -7.47
N LEU A 118 -1.14 -12.05 -6.36
CA LEU A 118 -1.23 -10.59 -6.23
C LEU A 118 0.14 -9.92 -6.33
N LYS A 119 1.19 -10.52 -5.73
CA LYS A 119 2.57 -10.04 -5.85
C LYS A 119 3.02 -9.98 -7.29
N ASP A 120 2.84 -11.07 -8.03
CA ASP A 120 3.30 -11.16 -9.42
C ASP A 120 2.56 -10.13 -10.30
N GLU A 121 1.24 -10.07 -10.20
CA GLU A 121 0.41 -9.10 -10.94
C GLU A 121 0.71 -7.65 -10.56
N PHE A 122 0.93 -7.35 -9.27
CA PHE A 122 1.36 -6.02 -8.84
C PHE A 122 2.69 -5.62 -9.47
N LEU A 123 3.69 -6.52 -9.46
CA LEU A 123 5.04 -6.24 -9.99
C LEU A 123 5.04 -6.04 -11.51
N GLU A 124 4.20 -6.77 -12.25
CA GLU A 124 4.01 -6.57 -13.69
C GLU A 124 3.44 -5.17 -14.01
N ASN A 125 2.55 -4.68 -13.15
CA ASN A 125 1.82 -3.43 -13.39
C ASN A 125 2.48 -2.18 -12.79
N TYR A 126 3.27 -2.29 -11.71
CA TYR A 126 3.84 -1.15 -11.00
C TYR A 126 4.93 -0.39 -11.79
N LYS A 127 5.62 -1.05 -12.74
CA LYS A 127 6.74 -0.47 -13.52
C LYS A 127 6.34 0.18 -14.84
N SER A 128 5.09 0.02 -15.27
CA SER A 128 4.55 0.63 -16.49
C SER A 128 3.71 1.84 -16.14
N PRO A 129 3.53 2.83 -17.04
CA PRO A 129 2.55 3.88 -16.81
C PRO A 129 1.19 3.26 -16.54
N TYR A 130 0.74 3.30 -15.29
CA TYR A 130 -0.50 2.68 -14.86
C TYR A 130 -1.64 3.68 -14.99
N LEU A 131 -2.67 3.31 -15.73
CA LEU A 131 -3.85 4.16 -15.91
C LEU A 131 -4.63 4.24 -14.60
N ILE A 132 -5.02 5.46 -14.21
CA ILE A 132 -5.94 5.65 -13.08
C ILE A 132 -7.28 4.98 -13.44
N THR A 133 -7.70 4.03 -12.61
CA THR A 133 -8.90 3.22 -12.85
C THR A 133 -10.11 3.79 -12.11
N LYS A 134 -11.32 3.38 -12.55
CA LYS A 134 -12.56 3.71 -11.83
C LYS A 134 -12.55 3.16 -10.40
N THR A 135 -11.97 1.97 -10.20
CA THR A 135 -11.77 1.35 -8.89
C THR A 135 -11.04 2.30 -7.95
N PHE A 136 -9.94 2.90 -8.41
CA PHE A 136 -9.18 3.85 -7.62
C PHE A 136 -9.87 5.21 -7.45
N LEU A 137 -10.53 5.71 -8.50
CA LEU A 137 -11.27 6.99 -8.42
C LEU A 137 -12.42 6.90 -7.41
N ASN A 138 -13.19 5.81 -7.43
CA ASN A 138 -14.26 5.57 -6.47
C ASN A 138 -13.69 5.53 -5.04
N PHE A 139 -12.55 4.86 -4.85
CA PHE A 139 -11.87 4.80 -3.57
C PHE A 139 -11.54 6.19 -2.99
N ILE A 140 -11.06 7.14 -3.80
CA ILE A 140 -10.73 8.49 -3.32
C ILE A 140 -11.97 9.37 -3.15
N SER A 141 -13.04 9.14 -3.92
CA SER A 141 -14.26 9.98 -3.90
C SER A 141 -15.26 9.66 -2.80
N GLU A 142 -15.22 8.45 -2.25
CA GLU A 142 -16.08 7.98 -1.14
C GLU A 142 -15.56 8.43 0.23
#